data_AF-A0AAW4NRZ3-F1
#
_entry.id   AF-A0AAW4NRZ3-F1
#
_cell.length_a   1.000
_cell.length_b   1.000
_cell.length_c   1.000
_cell.angle_alpha   90.00
_cell.angle_beta   90.00
_cell.angle_gamma   90.00
#
_symmetry.space_group_name_H-M   'P 1'
#
loop_
_entity.id
_entity.type
_entity.pdbx_description
1 polymer ?
#
loop_
_entity_poly.entity_id
_entity_poly.type
_entity_poly.pdbx_seq_one_letter_code
_entity_poly.pdbx_strand_id
1 'polypeptide(L)'
;MKNLLLTIALILATVSMQAQKISHIETTKSWYYVYDDNGKKIKTISTSAGELKGYSANFYIIQQGSWVYTYDPKGKKLHTFSTSTVGAILSVTGDTFTTRKGAWIYTWSKEGKKLNTRDAQQ
;
A
#
# COMPACT_ATOMS: atom_id res chain seq x y z
N MET A 1 39.81 -3.85 -23.44
CA MET A 1 38.41 -3.62 -23.89
C MET A 1 37.41 -4.59 -23.27
N LYS A 2 37.70 -5.89 -23.15
CA LYS A 2 36.80 -6.90 -22.54
C LYS A 2 36.39 -6.57 -21.09
N ASN A 3 37.34 -6.07 -20.29
CA ASN A 3 37.09 -5.73 -18.89
C ASN A 3 36.26 -4.45 -18.71
N LEU A 4 36.25 -3.55 -19.70
CA LEU A 4 35.47 -2.31 -19.72
C LEU A 4 34.00 -2.59 -20.09
N LEU A 5 33.78 -3.50 -21.04
CA LEU A 5 32.43 -3.98 -21.40
C LEU A 5 31.76 -4.74 -20.25
N LEU A 6 32.52 -5.57 -19.52
CA LEU A 6 32.03 -6.28 -18.34
C LEU A 6 31.63 -5.34 -17.20
N THR A 7 32.38 -4.25 -16.97
CA THR A 7 32.04 -3.26 -15.93
C THR A 7 30.82 -2.43 -16.30
N ILE A 8 30.67 -2.00 -17.56
CA ILE A 8 29.47 -1.29 -18.03
C ILE A 8 28.22 -2.18 -17.93
N ALA A 9 28.32 -3.48 -18.28
CA ALA A 9 27.21 -4.42 -18.14
C ALA A 9 26.79 -4.66 -16.68
N LEU A 10 27.76 -4.68 -15.74
CA LEU A 10 27.47 -4.83 -14.32
C LEU A 10 26.80 -3.57 -13.72
N ILE A 11 27.21 -2.38 -14.14
CA ILE A 11 26.60 -1.10 -13.72
C ILE A 11 25.16 -0.98 -14.28
N LEU A 12 24.93 -1.40 -15.53
CA LEU A 12 23.59 -1.51 -16.12
C LEU A 12 22.69 -2.55 -15.42
N ALA A 13 23.27 -3.64 -14.92
CA ALA A 13 22.54 -4.64 -14.12
C ALA A 13 22.19 -4.15 -12.71
N THR A 14 22.88 -3.11 -12.21
CA THR A 14 22.59 -2.49 -10.90
C THR A 14 21.67 -1.27 -10.99
N VAL A 15 21.04 -0.99 -12.14
CA VAL A 15 19.92 -0.03 -12.16
C VAL A 15 18.87 -0.58 -11.22
N SER A 16 18.88 0.02 -10.03
CA SER A 16 18.32 -0.51 -8.81
C SER A 16 16.88 -0.96 -9.02
N MET A 17 16.53 -2.12 -8.48
CA MET A 17 15.15 -2.47 -8.18
C MET A 17 14.62 -1.50 -7.12
N GLN A 18 14.45 -0.22 -7.45
CA GLN A 18 13.79 0.72 -6.58
C GLN A 18 12.36 0.21 -6.38
N ALA A 19 11.96 0.11 -5.11
CA ALA A 19 10.59 -0.24 -4.77
C ALA A 19 9.69 0.77 -5.47
N GLN A 20 8.85 0.29 -6.39
CA GLN A 20 7.96 1.15 -7.14
C GLN A 20 6.97 1.78 -6.17
N LYS A 21 6.83 3.10 -6.24
CA LYS A 21 5.99 3.88 -5.33
C LYS A 21 4.67 4.27 -6.00
N ILE A 22 3.67 4.53 -5.17
CA ILE A 22 2.37 5.06 -5.59
C ILE A 22 2.42 6.58 -5.49
N SER A 23 2.21 7.28 -6.59
CA SER A 23 1.96 8.73 -6.56
C SER A 23 0.46 9.01 -6.41
N HIS A 24 -0.35 8.25 -7.14
CA HIS A 24 -1.77 8.45 -7.24
C HIS A 24 -2.50 7.13 -7.53
N ILE A 25 -3.71 7.01 -6.99
CA ILE A 25 -4.67 5.98 -7.40
C ILE A 25 -5.90 6.67 -7.96
N GLU A 26 -6.07 6.59 -9.28
CA GLU A 26 -7.26 7.06 -9.96
C GLU A 26 -8.39 6.06 -9.76
N THR A 27 -9.55 6.55 -9.33
CA THR A 27 -10.72 5.72 -9.05
C THR A 27 -11.83 5.99 -10.06
N THR A 28 -12.30 4.92 -10.69
CA THR A 28 -13.46 4.92 -11.58
C THR A 28 -14.55 4.01 -11.01
N LYS A 29 -15.69 3.92 -11.69
CA LYS A 29 -16.76 2.98 -11.32
C LYS A 29 -16.30 1.51 -11.27
N SER A 30 -15.38 1.13 -12.15
CA SER A 30 -15.00 -0.28 -12.37
C SER A 30 -13.55 -0.60 -12.02
N TRP A 31 -12.69 0.42 -11.91
CA TRP A 31 -11.26 0.23 -11.79
C TRP A 31 -10.60 1.23 -10.84
N TYR A 32 -9.58 0.74 -10.15
CA TYR A 32 -8.52 1.55 -9.55
C TYR A 32 -7.26 1.43 -10.43
N TYR A 33 -6.76 2.56 -10.92
CA TYR A 33 -5.50 2.63 -11.66
C TYR A 33 -4.42 3.23 -10.75
N VAL A 34 -3.39 2.44 -10.47
CA VAL A 34 -2.27 2.85 -9.62
C VAL A 34 -1.17 3.41 -10.51
N TYR A 35 -0.69 4.61 -10.21
CA TYR A 35 0.37 5.29 -10.95
C TYR A 35 1.58 5.55 -10.05
N ASP A 36 2.77 5.58 -10.66
CA ASP A 36 4.01 6.01 -10.00
C ASP A 36 4.29 7.51 -10.20
N ASP A 37 5.36 8.00 -9.59
CA ASP A 37 5.74 9.42 -9.59
C ASP A 37 6.08 9.97 -10.99
N ASN A 38 6.30 9.10 -11.98
CA ASN A 38 6.50 9.50 -13.38
C ASN A 38 5.19 9.51 -14.18
N GLY A 39 4.05 9.27 -13.52
CA GLY A 39 2.75 9.10 -14.18
C GLY A 39 2.59 7.77 -14.91
N LYS A 40 3.52 6.82 -14.74
CA LYS A 40 3.40 5.50 -15.34
C LYS A 40 2.40 4.68 -14.55
N LYS A 41 1.43 4.07 -15.23
CA LYS A 41 0.51 3.10 -14.61
C LYS A 41 1.25 1.82 -14.24
N ILE A 42 1.15 1.41 -12.98
CA ILE A 42 1.84 0.24 -12.42
C ILE A 42 0.89 -0.91 -12.12
N LYS A 43 -0.40 -0.63 -11.90
CA LYS A 43 -1.42 -1.65 -11.63
C LYS A 43 -2.81 -1.20 -12.06
N THR A 44 -3.63 -2.16 -12.45
CA THR A 44 -5.09 -2.03 -12.59
C THR A 44 -5.75 -3.03 -11.64
N ILE A 45 -6.75 -2.58 -10.88
CA ILE A 45 -7.48 -3.39 -9.90
C ILE A 45 -8.98 -3.20 -10.15
N SER A 46 -9.76 -4.28 -10.21
CA SER A 46 -11.22 -4.18 -10.31
C SER A 46 -11.81 -3.66 -9.00
N THR A 47 -12.81 -2.76 -9.07
CA THR A 47 -13.57 -2.34 -7.89
C THR A 47 -14.34 -3.50 -7.24
N SER A 48 -14.56 -4.61 -7.95
CA SER A 48 -15.10 -5.86 -7.38
C SER A 48 -14.19 -6.51 -6.34
N ALA A 49 -12.91 -6.11 -6.27
CA ALA A 49 -11.99 -6.54 -5.21
C ALA A 49 -12.30 -5.90 -3.86
N GLY A 50 -13.11 -4.83 -3.83
CA GLY A 50 -13.51 -4.10 -2.63
C GLY A 50 -13.32 -2.59 -2.77
N GLU A 51 -13.65 -1.87 -1.70
CA GLU A 51 -13.53 -0.42 -1.60
C GLU A 51 -12.10 -0.02 -1.26
N LEU A 52 -11.53 0.94 -2.00
CA LEU A 52 -10.26 1.58 -1.64
C LEU A 52 -10.46 2.48 -0.41
N LYS A 53 -9.82 2.11 0.70
CA LYS A 53 -9.94 2.86 1.97
C LYS A 53 -8.85 3.91 2.16
N GLY A 54 -7.76 3.81 1.40
CA GLY A 54 -6.67 4.78 1.41
C GLY A 54 -5.37 4.18 0.89
N TYR A 55 -4.39 5.05 0.63
CA TYR A 55 -3.06 4.65 0.17
C TYR A 55 -1.99 5.64 0.66
N SER A 56 -0.74 5.16 0.70
CA SER A 56 0.46 5.97 0.80
C SER A 56 1.37 5.65 -0.40
N ALA A 57 2.57 6.24 -0.45
CA ALA A 57 3.56 5.88 -1.47
C ALA A 57 3.98 4.40 -1.43
N ASN A 58 3.80 3.72 -0.30
CA ASN A 58 4.40 2.40 -0.05
C ASN A 58 3.40 1.25 -0.06
N PHE A 59 2.10 1.53 0.06
CA PHE A 59 1.04 0.51 0.08
C PHE A 59 -0.36 1.14 -0.07
N TYR A 60 -1.36 0.31 -0.35
CA TYR A 60 -2.76 0.68 -0.36
C TYR A 60 -3.62 -0.32 0.41
N ILE A 61 -4.83 0.10 0.80
CA ILE A 61 -5.76 -0.72 1.57
C ILE A 61 -7.09 -0.88 0.85
N ILE A 62 -7.52 -2.12 0.66
CA ILE A 62 -8.84 -2.47 0.13
C ILE A 62 -9.64 -3.17 1.22
N GLN A 63 -10.92 -2.80 1.37
CA GLN A 63 -11.87 -3.49 2.22
C GLN A 63 -12.94 -4.20 1.38
N GLN A 64 -13.13 -5.49 1.60
CA GLN A 64 -14.16 -6.30 0.96
C GLN A 64 -15.00 -7.00 2.02
N GLY A 65 -16.24 -6.53 2.22
CA GLY A 65 -17.11 -7.03 3.29
C GLY A 65 -16.41 -6.94 4.65
N SER A 66 -16.30 -8.07 5.33
CA SER A 66 -15.69 -8.17 6.67
C SER A 66 -14.17 -8.26 6.68
N TRP A 67 -13.50 -8.15 5.53
CA TRP A 67 -12.04 -8.30 5.40
C TRP A 67 -11.37 -7.01 4.93
N VAL A 68 -10.21 -6.72 5.50
CA VAL A 68 -9.33 -5.61 5.15
C VAL A 68 -8.00 -6.17 4.68
N TYR A 69 -7.51 -5.69 3.54
CA TYR A 69 -6.28 -6.17 2.91
C TYR A 69 -5.33 -5.01 2.67
N THR A 70 -4.07 -5.18 3.07
CA THR A 70 -2.97 -4.28 2.70
C THR A 70 -2.22 -4.86 1.52
N TYR A 71 -1.83 -4.02 0.57
CA TYR A 71 -1.11 -4.41 -0.64
C TYR A 71 0.07 -3.50 -0.91
N ASP A 72 1.17 -4.06 -1.38
CA ASP A 72 2.26 -3.26 -1.93
C ASP A 72 1.83 -2.56 -3.24
N PRO A 73 2.65 -1.64 -3.78
CA PRO A 73 2.29 -0.87 -4.97
C PRO A 73 2.07 -1.71 -6.24
N LYS A 74 2.64 -2.92 -6.30
CA LYS A 74 2.48 -3.87 -7.42
C LYS A 74 1.28 -4.80 -7.23
N GLY A 75 0.59 -4.69 -6.09
CA GLY A 75 -0.59 -5.45 -5.73
C GLY A 75 -0.29 -6.81 -5.09
N LYS A 76 0.91 -7.01 -4.55
CA LYS A 76 1.17 -8.15 -3.67
C LYS A 76 0.48 -7.91 -2.33
N LYS A 77 -0.37 -8.83 -1.91
CA LYS A 77 -1.00 -8.78 -0.59
C LYS A 77 0.06 -8.91 0.50
N LEU A 78 0.04 -7.98 1.46
CA LEU A 78 0.96 -7.92 2.60
C LEU A 78 0.32 -8.53 3.86
N HIS A 79 -0.93 -8.18 4.15
CA HIS A 79 -1.66 -8.69 5.31
C HIS A 79 -3.17 -8.78 5.05
N THR A 80 -3.86 -9.58 5.88
CA THR A 80 -5.33 -9.68 5.91
C THR A 80 -5.80 -9.51 7.35
N PHE A 81 -6.77 -8.62 7.57
CA PHE A 81 -7.42 -8.41 8.85
C PHE A 81 -8.92 -8.67 8.74
N SER A 82 -9.54 -9.07 9.84
CA SER A 82 -10.98 -8.89 10.02
C SER A 82 -11.28 -7.43 10.37
N THR A 83 -12.35 -6.87 9.79
CA THR A 83 -12.92 -5.57 10.19
C THR A 83 -13.27 -5.52 11.68
N SER A 84 -13.66 -6.65 12.28
CA SER A 84 -13.90 -6.73 13.74
C SER A 84 -12.61 -6.57 14.56
N THR A 85 -11.43 -6.82 13.97
CA THR A 85 -10.13 -6.64 14.62
C THR A 85 -9.67 -5.20 14.53
N VAL A 86 -9.67 -4.64 13.32
CA VAL A 86 -9.07 -3.32 13.04
C VAL A 86 -10.03 -2.15 13.18
N GLY A 87 -11.34 -2.35 12.99
CA GLY A 87 -12.31 -1.27 13.00
C GLY A 87 -12.22 -0.37 11.75
N ALA A 88 -12.60 0.90 11.90
CA ALA A 88 -12.64 1.86 10.79
C ALA A 88 -11.23 2.39 10.48
N ILE A 89 -10.83 2.37 9.20
CA ILE A 89 -9.58 2.99 8.75
C ILE A 89 -9.73 4.51 8.75
N LEU A 90 -8.77 5.20 9.36
CA LEU A 90 -8.77 6.66 9.46
C LEU A 90 -7.76 7.31 8.52
N SER A 91 -6.56 6.77 8.43
CA SER A 91 -5.49 7.33 7.58
C SER A 91 -4.47 6.27 7.20
N VAL A 92 -3.81 6.50 6.06
CA VAL A 92 -2.72 5.66 5.53
C VAL A 92 -1.54 6.59 5.24
N THR A 93 -0.39 6.36 5.86
CA THR A 93 0.79 7.24 5.74
C THR A 93 2.09 6.49 5.97
N GLY A 94 3.11 6.78 5.16
CA GLY A 94 4.38 6.04 5.17
C GLY A 94 4.15 4.52 5.08
N ASP A 95 4.73 3.78 6.01
CA ASP A 95 4.54 2.31 6.15
C ASP A 95 3.48 1.93 7.19
N THR A 96 2.59 2.86 7.55
CA THR A 96 1.60 2.66 8.62
C THR A 96 0.20 3.10 8.21
N PHE A 97 -0.79 2.61 8.94
CA PHE A 97 -2.15 3.13 8.90
C PHE A 97 -2.74 3.21 10.30
N THR A 98 -3.69 4.11 10.48
CA THR A 98 -4.41 4.25 11.75
C THR A 98 -5.86 3.82 11.61
N THR A 99 -6.39 3.29 12.70
CA THR A 99 -7.76 2.77 12.74
C THR A 99 -8.44 3.15 14.04
N ARG A 100 -9.77 3.27 14.03
CA ARG A 100 -10.59 3.46 15.22
C ARG A 100 -11.46 2.25 15.50
N LYS A 101 -11.41 1.76 16.74
CA LYS A 101 -12.32 0.74 17.25
C LYS A 101 -12.77 1.13 18.66
N GLY A 102 -14.03 1.53 18.77
CA GLY A 102 -14.58 2.09 20.01
C GLY A 102 -13.86 3.38 20.43
N ALA A 103 -13.42 3.42 21.68
CA ALA A 103 -12.70 4.54 22.28
C ALA A 103 -11.20 4.58 21.92
N TRP A 104 -10.70 3.64 21.12
CA TRP A 104 -9.27 3.48 20.87
C TRP A 104 -8.88 3.77 19.42
N ILE A 105 -7.73 4.42 19.25
CA ILE A 105 -7.00 4.55 17.99
C ILE A 105 -5.79 3.62 18.02
N TYR A 106 -5.67 2.79 16.98
CA TYR A 106 -4.54 1.89 16.79
C TYR A 106 -3.69 2.34 15.62
N THR A 107 -2.37 2.20 15.75
CA THR A 107 -1.42 2.36 14.65
C THR A 107 -0.88 0.98 14.28
N TRP A 108 -0.95 0.66 12.99
CA TRP A 108 -0.53 -0.62 12.43
C TRP A 108 0.56 -0.40 11.38
N SER A 109 1.51 -1.32 11.26
CA SER A 109 2.36 -1.39 10.07
C SER A 109 1.58 -1.97 8.89
N LYS A 110 2.02 -1.69 7.65
CA LYS A 110 1.44 -2.27 6.44
C LYS A 110 1.49 -3.80 6.40
N GLU A 111 2.41 -4.43 7.13
CA GLU A 111 2.57 -5.88 7.28
C GLU A 111 1.67 -6.52 8.36
N GLY A 112 0.90 -5.73 9.10
CA GLY A 112 -0.04 -6.25 10.09
C GLY A 112 0.37 -6.13 11.55
N LYS A 113 1.56 -5.57 11.84
CA LYS A 113 2.01 -5.44 13.23
C LYS A 113 1.31 -4.26 13.90
N LYS A 114 0.67 -4.48 15.05
CA LYS A 114 0.24 -3.39 15.93
C LYS A 114 1.47 -2.69 16.49
N LEU A 115 1.62 -1.40 16.22
CA LEU A 115 2.74 -0.59 16.67
C LEU A 115 2.39 0.23 17.92
N ASN A 116 1.18 0.78 17.97
CA ASN A 116 0.76 1.64 19.08
C ASN A 116 -0.77 1.62 19.29
N THR A 117 -1.22 2.06 20.46
CA THR A 117 -2.62 2.30 20.81
C THR A 117 -2.73 3.55 21.69
N ARG A 118 -3.80 4.33 21.52
CA ARG A 118 -4.12 5.49 22.35
C ARG A 118 -5.61 5.74 22.40
N ASP A 119 -6.08 6.51 23.38
CA ASP A 119 -7.46 6.97 23.41
C ASP A 119 -7.76 7.89 22.21
N ALA A 120 -8.98 7.75 21.70
CA ALA A 120 -9.55 8.71 20.78
C ALA A 120 -9.95 9.96 21.55
N GLN A 121 -9.48 11.12 21.09
CA GLN A 121 -9.92 12.41 21.63
C GLN A 121 -11.36 12.67 21.14
N GLN A 122 -12.14 13.33 21.99
CA GLN A 122 -13.52 13.74 21.68
C GLN A 122 -13.53 15.08 20.93
#